data_AF-A0A2P7NR36-F1
#
_entry.id   AF-A0A2P7NR36-F1
#
_cell.length_a   1.000
_cell.length_b   1.000
_cell.length_c   1.000
_cell.angle_alpha   90.00
_cell.angle_beta   90.00
_cell.angle_gamma   90.00
#
_symmetry.space_group_name_H-M   'P 1'
#
loop_
_entity.id
_entity.type
_entity.pdbx_description
1 polymer ?
#
loop_
_entity_poly.entity_id
_entity_poly.type
_entity_poly.pdbx_seq_one_letter_code
_entity_poly.pdbx_strand_id
1 'polypeptide(L)'
;MEIRNQFPDVLDDRLCEALRLRDDLGLTYKEIGEKLGDVSAARASQLVKKARRLIAYGLSNELDGLDRKIAKMLIPIGYTTRDKLAIAVVKGNVYPNRPGWVPKHYTMDMHIEVCKWLGVEPRDYALEFEIMECTEFLQKHGYAVTKISTNT
;
A
#
# COMPACT_ATOMS: atom_id res chain seq x y z
N MET A 1 -26.29 -9.82 3.51
CA MET A 1 -25.51 -9.28 4.63
C MET A 1 -24.39 -8.48 4.00
N GLU A 2 -24.47 -7.15 4.06
CA GLU A 2 -23.88 -6.26 3.06
C GLU A 2 -22.35 -6.15 3.18
N ILE A 3 -21.62 -6.59 2.15
CA ILE A 3 -20.17 -6.38 1.97
C ILE A 3 -19.77 -4.92 2.20
N ARG A 4 -20.69 -3.98 1.91
CA ARG A 4 -20.58 -2.55 2.21
C ARG A 4 -20.30 -2.26 3.69
N ASN A 5 -20.95 -2.97 4.62
CA ASN A 5 -20.74 -2.76 6.06
C ASN A 5 -19.38 -3.30 6.54
N GLN A 6 -18.72 -4.13 5.73
CA GLN A 6 -17.38 -4.62 6.02
C GLN A 6 -16.28 -3.71 5.42
N PHE A 7 -16.59 -2.93 4.37
CA PHE A 7 -15.62 -2.12 3.63
C PHE A 7 -16.21 -0.79 3.10
N PRO A 8 -16.76 0.09 3.96
CA PRO A 8 -17.57 1.24 3.54
C PRO A 8 -16.80 2.30 2.73
N ASP A 9 -15.50 2.47 2.99
CA ASP A 9 -14.66 3.49 2.34
C ASP A 9 -13.88 2.96 1.12
N VAL A 10 -14.03 1.66 0.82
CA VAL A 10 -13.16 0.92 -0.13
C VAL A 10 -13.91 0.54 -1.41
N LEU A 11 -15.22 0.33 -1.35
CA LEU A 11 -16.03 -0.10 -2.49
C LEU A 11 -17.15 0.90 -2.78
N ASP A 12 -17.18 1.44 -4.00
CA ASP A 12 -18.35 2.19 -4.47
C ASP A 12 -19.58 1.27 -4.61
N ASP A 13 -20.79 1.85 -4.57
CA ASP A 13 -22.06 1.11 -4.62
C ASP A 13 -22.16 0.21 -5.86
N ARG A 14 -21.56 0.65 -6.98
CA ARG A 14 -21.57 -0.08 -8.25
C ARG A 14 -20.67 -1.31 -8.22
N LEU A 15 -19.54 -1.25 -7.52
CA LEU A 15 -18.61 -2.37 -7.30
C LEU A 15 -19.20 -3.39 -6.32
N CYS A 16 -19.83 -2.93 -5.25
CA CYS A 16 -20.56 -3.77 -4.31
C CYS A 16 -21.65 -4.57 -5.04
N GLU A 17 -22.47 -3.89 -5.85
CA GLU A 17 -23.55 -4.54 -6.58
C GLU A 17 -23.04 -5.50 -7.64
N ALA A 18 -22.00 -5.12 -8.41
CA ALA A 18 -21.38 -6.03 -9.39
C ALA A 18 -20.89 -7.33 -8.75
N LEU A 19 -20.27 -7.23 -7.57
CA LEU A 19 -19.77 -8.38 -6.83
C LEU A 19 -20.91 -9.26 -6.29
N ARG A 20 -21.94 -8.65 -5.70
CA ARG A 20 -23.15 -9.34 -5.20
C ARG A 20 -23.85 -10.12 -6.32
N LEU A 21 -24.06 -9.48 -7.48
CA LEU A 21 -24.68 -10.12 -8.64
C LEU A 21 -23.88 -11.34 -9.13
N ARG A 22 -22.54 -11.31 -8.98
CA ARG A 22 -21.68 -12.42 -9.39
C ARG A 22 -21.61 -13.53 -8.36
N ASP A 23 -21.31 -13.19 -7.10
CA ASP A 23 -20.92 -14.16 -6.08
C ASP A 23 -22.13 -14.69 -5.31
N ASP A 24 -23.16 -13.86 -5.07
CA ASP A 24 -24.36 -14.28 -4.36
C ASP A 24 -25.43 -14.82 -5.31
N LEU A 25 -25.56 -14.23 -6.51
CA LEU A 25 -26.61 -14.59 -7.49
C LEU A 25 -26.09 -15.42 -8.68
N GLY A 26 -24.78 -15.61 -8.82
CA GLY A 26 -24.21 -16.47 -9.86
C GLY A 26 -24.35 -15.95 -11.29
N LEU A 27 -24.73 -14.69 -11.50
CA LEU A 27 -25.03 -14.15 -12.83
C LEU A 27 -23.79 -14.09 -13.73
N THR A 28 -24.02 -14.24 -15.03
CA THR A 28 -22.98 -14.05 -16.06
C THR A 28 -22.61 -12.58 -16.18
N TYR A 29 -21.40 -12.28 -16.68
CA TYR A 29 -20.97 -10.90 -16.86
C TYR A 29 -21.87 -10.10 -17.83
N LYS A 30 -22.57 -10.77 -18.75
CA LYS A 30 -23.52 -10.14 -19.65
C LYS A 30 -24.75 -9.65 -18.87
N GLU A 31 -25.37 -10.53 -18.08
CA GLU A 31 -26.54 -10.21 -17.25
C GLU A 31 -26.21 -9.17 -16.17
N ILE A 32 -25.00 -9.23 -15.60
CA ILE A 32 -24.50 -8.21 -14.68
C ILE A 32 -24.42 -6.85 -15.39
N GLY A 33 -23.92 -6.85 -16.64
CA GLY A 33 -23.82 -5.64 -17.45
C GLY A 33 -25.15 -4.98 -17.70
N GLU A 34 -26.15 -5.77 -18.11
CA GLU A 34 -27.54 -5.34 -18.31
C GLU A 34 -28.12 -4.73 -17.02
N LYS A 35 -27.90 -5.39 -15.87
CA LYS A 35 -28.40 -4.91 -14.55
C LYS A 35 -27.71 -3.65 -14.03
N LEU A 36 -26.47 -3.35 -14.43
CA LEU A 36 -25.69 -2.21 -13.95
C LEU A 36 -25.82 -0.95 -14.83
N GLY A 37 -26.89 -0.88 -15.65
CA GLY A 37 -27.12 0.20 -16.61
C GLY A 37 -26.49 -0.07 -17.98
N ASP A 38 -26.67 -1.29 -18.47
CA ASP A 38 -26.32 -1.69 -19.84
C ASP A 38 -24.84 -1.51 -20.22
N VAL A 39 -23.95 -1.94 -19.32
CA VAL A 39 -22.51 -1.97 -19.60
C VAL A 39 -22.09 -3.28 -20.25
N SER A 40 -21.02 -3.25 -21.05
CA SER A 40 -20.51 -4.46 -21.69
C SER A 40 -20.09 -5.53 -20.68
N ALA A 41 -20.16 -6.81 -21.08
CA ALA A 41 -19.71 -7.93 -20.25
C ALA A 41 -18.23 -7.78 -19.80
N ALA A 42 -17.38 -7.20 -20.66
CA ALA A 42 -16.01 -6.89 -20.31
C ALA A 42 -15.93 -5.87 -19.16
N ARG A 43 -16.74 -4.82 -19.21
CA ARG A 43 -16.79 -3.81 -18.15
C ARG A 43 -17.33 -4.38 -16.84
N ALA A 44 -18.38 -5.21 -16.89
CA ALA A 44 -18.88 -5.94 -15.73
C ALA A 44 -17.80 -6.83 -15.09
N SER A 45 -17.03 -7.56 -15.90
CA SER A 45 -15.91 -8.38 -15.41
C SER A 45 -14.83 -7.53 -14.73
N GLN A 46 -14.52 -6.34 -15.27
CA GLN A 46 -13.57 -5.42 -14.65
C GLN A 46 -14.04 -4.92 -13.28
N LEU A 47 -15.34 -4.61 -13.13
CA LEU A 47 -15.93 -4.18 -11.87
C LEU A 47 -15.80 -5.28 -10.80
N VAL A 48 -16.23 -6.51 -11.11
CA VAL A 48 -16.09 -7.66 -10.20
C VAL A 48 -14.62 -7.89 -9.80
N LYS A 49 -13.71 -7.89 -10.76
CA LYS A 49 -12.27 -8.07 -10.49
C LYS A 49 -11.67 -6.91 -9.69
N LYS A 50 -12.16 -5.68 -9.88
CA LYS A 50 -11.76 -4.53 -9.07
C LYS A 50 -12.26 -4.74 -7.64
N ALA A 51 -13.54 -5.03 -7.44
CA ALA A 51 -14.14 -5.28 -6.14
C ALA A 51 -13.40 -6.37 -5.35
N ARG A 52 -13.15 -7.53 -5.96
CA ARG A 52 -12.39 -8.62 -5.33
C ARG A 52 -10.97 -8.22 -4.94
N ARG A 53 -10.28 -7.42 -5.76
CA ARG A 53 -8.94 -6.91 -5.42
C ARG A 53 -8.99 -5.94 -4.25
N LEU A 54 -9.98 -5.04 -4.23
CA LEU A 54 -10.16 -4.09 -3.16
C LEU A 54 -10.41 -4.80 -1.82
N ILE A 55 -11.23 -5.86 -1.82
CA ILE A 55 -11.46 -6.72 -0.65
C ILE A 55 -10.20 -7.51 -0.27
N ALA A 56 -9.57 -8.21 -1.22
CA ALA A 56 -8.43 -9.09 -0.94
C ALA A 56 -7.20 -8.35 -0.42
N TYR A 57 -7.00 -7.11 -0.88
CA TYR A 57 -5.81 -6.34 -0.58
C TYR A 57 -6.07 -5.14 0.33
N GLY A 58 -7.31 -4.90 0.75
CA GLY A 58 -7.67 -3.70 1.50
C GLY A 58 -7.20 -2.43 0.79
N LEU A 59 -7.24 -2.44 -0.55
CA LEU A 59 -6.82 -1.33 -1.42
C LEU A 59 -7.85 -0.22 -1.21
N SER A 60 -7.75 0.51 -0.12
CA SER A 60 -8.49 1.74 0.04
C SER A 60 -8.06 2.70 -1.08
N ASN A 61 -8.94 3.62 -1.43
CA ASN A 61 -8.56 4.79 -2.23
C ASN A 61 -7.47 5.65 -1.52
N GLU A 62 -6.92 5.23 -0.37
CA GLU A 62 -5.95 5.99 0.42
C GLU A 62 -4.53 5.98 -0.16
N LEU A 63 -4.22 5.09 -1.11
CA LEU A 63 -3.02 5.21 -1.94
C LEU A 63 -3.31 5.95 -3.27
N ASP A 64 -4.49 6.56 -3.44
CA ASP A 64 -4.75 7.38 -4.62
C ASP A 64 -3.75 8.55 -4.68
N GLY A 65 -3.26 8.80 -5.89
CA GLY A 65 -2.19 9.76 -6.16
C GLY A 65 -0.77 9.21 -5.97
N LEU A 66 -0.58 8.02 -5.40
CA LEU A 66 0.70 7.32 -5.44
C LEU A 66 0.85 6.59 -6.79
N ASP A 67 2.08 6.55 -7.32
CA ASP A 67 2.34 5.84 -8.57
C ASP A 67 1.86 4.38 -8.48
N ARG A 68 1.15 3.93 -9.53
CA ARG A 68 0.49 2.62 -9.56
C ARG A 68 1.50 1.47 -9.47
N LYS A 69 2.70 1.63 -10.03
CA LYS A 69 3.75 0.62 -9.96
C LYS A 69 4.23 0.49 -8.52
N ILE A 70 4.45 1.61 -7.84
CA ILE A 70 4.88 1.65 -6.44
C ILE A 70 3.82 1.05 -5.52
N ALA A 71 2.56 1.47 -5.64
CA ALA A 71 1.47 0.92 -4.85
C ALA A 71 1.38 -0.61 -4.98
N LYS A 72 1.45 -1.15 -6.21
CA LYS A 72 1.46 -2.60 -6.46
C LYS A 72 2.61 -3.36 -5.81
N MET A 73 3.74 -2.71 -5.54
CA MET A 73 4.88 -3.32 -4.85
C MET A 73 4.70 -3.28 -3.32
N LEU A 74 4.12 -2.22 -2.78
CA LEU A 74 3.98 -1.98 -1.35
C LEU A 74 2.77 -2.71 -0.72
N ILE A 75 1.71 -2.92 -1.50
CA ILE A 75 0.49 -3.61 -1.02
C ILE A 75 0.73 -5.07 -0.61
N PRO A 76 1.40 -5.92 -1.43
CA PRO A 76 1.61 -7.33 -1.06
C PRO A 76 2.43 -7.53 0.21
N ILE A 77 3.21 -6.53 0.61
CA ILE A 77 4.03 -6.54 1.83
C ILE A 77 3.34 -5.83 3.01
N GLY A 78 2.06 -5.48 2.89
CA GLY A 78 1.22 -5.02 4.00
C GLY A 78 1.07 -3.50 4.15
N TYR A 79 1.67 -2.69 3.26
CA TYR A 79 1.49 -1.23 3.26
C TYR A 79 0.27 -0.84 2.43
N THR A 80 -0.91 -1.05 3.02
CA THR A 80 -2.20 -0.88 2.33
C THR A 80 -2.82 0.50 2.49
N THR A 81 -2.32 1.32 3.43
CA THR A 81 -2.87 2.65 3.76
C THR A 81 -1.76 3.70 3.78
N ARG A 82 -2.14 4.97 3.58
CA ARG A 82 -1.20 6.11 3.67
C ARG A 82 -0.48 6.14 5.02
N ASP A 83 -1.21 5.98 6.11
CA ASP A 83 -0.65 6.04 7.47
C ASP A 83 0.31 4.89 7.76
N LYS A 84 -0.02 3.67 7.34
CA LYS A 84 0.90 2.52 7.49
C LYS A 84 2.19 2.75 6.71
N LEU A 85 2.09 3.31 5.50
CA LEU A 85 3.25 3.62 4.69
C LEU A 85 4.06 4.78 5.30
N ALA A 86 3.42 5.82 5.84
CA ALA A 86 4.08 6.90 6.55
C ALA A 86 4.88 6.38 7.75
N ILE A 87 4.26 5.56 8.61
CA ILE A 87 4.94 4.93 9.75
C ILE A 87 6.10 4.06 9.28
N ALA A 88 5.94 3.33 8.18
CA ALA A 88 6.99 2.48 7.62
C ALA A 88 8.18 3.27 7.06
N VAL A 89 7.91 4.41 6.42
CA VAL A 89 8.95 5.35 5.96
C VAL A 89 9.70 5.91 7.15
N VAL A 90 8.98 6.40 8.18
CA VAL A 90 9.58 6.94 9.41
C VAL A 90 10.44 5.90 10.14
N LYS A 91 10.06 4.63 10.11
CA LYS A 91 10.82 3.53 10.73
C LYS A 91 11.94 2.99 9.84
N GLY A 92 12.15 3.54 8.64
CA GLY A 92 13.11 3.02 7.67
C GLY A 92 12.80 1.60 7.17
N ASN A 93 11.56 1.12 7.29
CA ASN A 93 11.16 -0.24 6.90
C ASN A 93 11.00 -0.40 5.38
N VAL A 94 10.90 0.70 4.65
CA VAL A 94 10.78 0.73 3.18
C VAL A 94 12.01 1.32 2.50
N TYR A 95 13.13 1.48 3.21
CA TYR A 95 14.34 2.07 2.63
C TYR A 95 15.06 1.08 1.69
N PRO A 96 15.34 1.43 0.42
CA PRO A 96 15.83 0.52 -0.63
C PRO A 96 17.00 -0.38 -0.27
N ASN A 97 17.90 0.09 0.60
CA ASN A 97 19.11 -0.61 0.97
C ASN A 97 18.97 -1.46 2.24
N ARG A 98 17.77 -1.56 2.81
CA ARG A 98 17.53 -2.37 4.00
C ARG A 98 17.40 -3.86 3.64
N PRO A 99 18.22 -4.75 4.22
CA PRO A 99 18.12 -6.18 3.99
C PRO A 99 16.74 -6.74 4.41
N GLY A 100 16.13 -7.54 3.53
CA GLY A 100 15.01 -8.43 3.88
C GLY A 100 13.60 -7.84 3.89
N TRP A 101 13.42 -6.52 3.75
CA TRP A 101 12.10 -5.89 3.88
C TRP A 101 11.62 -5.13 2.64
N VAL A 102 12.48 -4.93 1.64
CA VAL A 102 12.15 -4.13 0.46
C VAL A 102 11.94 -5.02 -0.77
N PRO A 103 10.89 -4.76 -1.59
CA PRO A 103 10.71 -5.43 -2.87
C PRO A 103 11.98 -5.31 -3.73
N LYS A 104 12.41 -6.40 -4.39
CA LYS A 104 13.64 -6.49 -5.23
C LYS A 104 13.84 -5.37 -6.27
N HIS A 105 12.83 -4.55 -6.54
CA HIS A 105 12.84 -3.50 -7.56
C HIS A 105 12.38 -2.13 -7.03
N TYR A 106 12.26 -1.96 -5.72
CA TYR A 106 11.95 -0.67 -5.12
C TYR A 106 13.26 0.14 -5.00
N THR A 107 13.39 1.16 -5.86
CA THR A 107 14.61 1.96 -6.00
C THR A 107 14.60 3.22 -5.14
N MET A 108 15.73 3.91 -5.05
CA MET A 108 15.82 5.21 -4.38
C MET A 108 14.88 6.26 -4.99
N ASP A 109 14.72 6.28 -6.32
CA ASP A 109 13.79 7.20 -6.98
C ASP A 109 12.34 6.94 -6.55
N MET A 110 11.95 5.67 -6.44
CA MET A 110 10.62 5.30 -5.94
C MET A 110 10.45 5.67 -4.47
N HIS A 111 11.52 5.57 -3.67
CA HIS A 111 11.51 6.02 -2.29
C HIS A 111 11.30 7.53 -2.18
N ILE A 112 12.00 8.31 -3.00
CA ILE A 112 11.83 9.76 -3.08
C ILE A 112 10.40 10.12 -3.50
N GLU A 113 9.82 9.41 -4.47
CA GLU A 113 8.41 9.62 -4.87
C GLU A 113 7.43 9.32 -3.74
N VAL A 114 7.64 8.24 -3.00
CA VAL A 114 6.83 7.93 -1.81
C VAL A 114 6.94 9.03 -0.76
N CYS A 115 8.15 9.48 -0.45
CA CYS A 115 8.38 10.54 0.53
C CYS A 115 7.73 11.87 0.09
N LYS A 116 7.87 12.26 -1.18
CA LYS A 116 7.19 13.43 -1.76
C LYS A 116 5.67 13.31 -1.67
N TRP A 117 5.12 12.14 -2.02
CA TRP A 117 3.68 11.89 -1.93
C TRP A 117 3.17 11.96 -0.48
N LEU A 118 3.98 11.50 0.48
CA LEU A 118 3.70 11.58 1.92
C LEU A 118 3.88 12.98 2.51
N GLY A 119 4.64 13.86 1.85
CA GLY A 119 5.00 15.18 2.39
C GLY A 119 6.12 15.11 3.44
N VAL A 120 6.99 14.09 3.36
CA VAL A 120 8.14 13.91 4.26
C VAL A 120 9.44 14.05 3.48
N GLU A 121 10.50 14.56 4.13
CA GLU A 121 11.81 14.61 3.48
C GLU A 121 12.41 13.21 3.33
N PRO A 122 12.98 12.85 2.16
CA PRO A 122 13.67 11.57 1.97
C PRO A 122 14.91 11.40 2.85
N ARG A 123 15.43 12.50 3.45
CA ARG A 123 16.74 12.56 4.12
C ARG A 123 16.75 12.07 5.57
N ASP A 124 15.62 12.04 6.25
CA ASP A 124 15.63 11.85 7.71
C ASP A 124 15.94 10.41 8.16
N TYR A 125 15.82 9.40 7.28
CA TYR A 125 15.80 8.00 7.73
C TYR A 125 16.98 7.13 7.25
N ALA A 126 17.73 7.58 6.24
CA ALA A 126 18.97 6.91 5.83
C ALA A 126 20.07 7.08 6.90
N LEU A 127 20.20 8.30 7.43
CA LEU A 127 21.22 8.63 8.43
C LEU A 127 20.89 7.99 9.79
N GLU A 128 19.62 8.02 10.23
CA GLU A 128 19.22 7.35 11.46
C GLU A 128 19.40 5.84 11.39
N PHE A 129 19.16 5.22 10.23
CA PHE A 129 19.40 3.80 10.03
C PHE A 129 20.89 3.45 10.00
N GLU A 130 21.73 4.22 9.29
CA GLU A 130 23.18 4.04 9.30
C GLU A 130 23.75 4.24 10.73
N ILE A 131 23.26 5.25 11.45
CA ILE A 131 23.61 5.47 12.86
C ILE A 131 23.14 4.29 13.72
N MET A 132 21.94 3.75 13.49
CA MET A 132 21.40 2.61 14.22
C MET A 132 22.19 1.33 13.96
N GLU A 133 22.48 0.97 12.70
CA GLU A 133 23.31 -0.20 12.37
C GLU A 133 24.72 -0.06 12.94
N CYS A 134 25.34 1.12 12.82
CA CYS A 134 26.63 1.38 13.46
C CYS A 134 26.55 1.27 14.99
N THR A 135 25.47 1.77 15.61
CA THR A 135 25.27 1.70 17.06
C THR A 135 25.11 0.25 17.52
N GLU A 136 24.27 -0.54 16.85
CA GLU A 136 24.05 -1.95 17.16
C GLU A 136 25.33 -2.78 16.95
N PHE A 137 26.07 -2.52 15.86
CA PHE A 137 27.35 -3.16 15.60
C PHE A 137 28.37 -2.85 16.70
N LEU A 138 28.51 -1.58 17.09
CA LEU A 138 29.44 -1.13 18.12
C LEU A 138 29.08 -1.71 19.49
N GLN A 139 27.79 -1.68 19.87
CA GLN A 139 27.31 -2.28 21.11
C GLN A 139 27.56 -3.79 21.17
N LYS A 140 27.32 -4.51 20.06
CA LYS A 140 27.60 -5.96 19.94
C LYS A 140 29.08 -6.30 20.15
N HIS A 141 29.99 -5.37 19.85
CA HIS A 141 31.44 -5.54 20.05
C HIS A 141 31.94 -4.90 21.35
N GLY A 142 31.04 -4.56 22.29
CA GLY A 142 31.39 -4.08 23.62
C GLY A 142 31.73 -2.59 23.71
N TYR A 143 31.47 -1.81 22.67
CA TYR A 143 31.67 -0.36 22.71
C TYR A 143 30.45 0.34 23.32
N ALA A 144 30.69 1.26 24.25
CA ALA A 144 29.66 2.13 24.79
C ALA A 144 29.34 3.24 23.77
N VAL A 145 28.10 3.30 23.29
CA VAL A 145 27.63 4.32 22.34
C VAL A 145 26.74 5.32 23.07
N THR A 146 27.17 6.58 23.16
CA THR A 146 26.36 7.71 23.62
C THR A 146 25.80 8.46 22.43
N LYS A 147 24.47 8.60 22.35
CA LYS A 147 23.80 9.42 21.32
C LYS A 147 24.34 10.86 21.38
N ILE A 148 24.99 11.31 20.31
CA ILE A 148 25.27 12.73 20.11
C ILE A 148 23.99 13.33 19.54
N SER A 149 23.27 14.15 20.31
CA SER A 149 22.13 14.88 19.75
C SER A 149 22.66 15.97 18.85
N THR A 150 22.43 15.86 17.54
CA THR A 150 22.63 16.98 16.63
C THR A 150 21.50 17.98 16.88
N ASN A 151 21.79 19.03 17.65
CA ASN A 151 20.97 20.23 17.65
C ASN A 151 21.17 20.91 16.30
N THR A 152 20.23 20.78 15.38
CA THR A 152 20.09 21.71 14.24
C THR A 152 18.63 21.81 13.85
#